data_AF-A0A8T6N7H2-F1
#
_entry.id   AF-A0A8T6N7H2-F1
#
_cell.length_a   1.000
_cell.length_b   1.000
_cell.length_c   1.000
_cell.angle_alpha   90.00
_cell.angle_beta   90.00
_cell.angle_gamma   90.00
#
_symmetry.space_group_name_H-M   'P 1'
#
loop_
_entity.id
_entity.type
_entity.pdbx_description
1 polymer ?
#
loop_
_entity_poly.entity_id
_entity_poly.type
_entity_poly.pdbx_seq_one_letter_code
_entity_poly.pdbx_strand_id
1 'polypeptide(L)'
;MFQSEQLQEKWAPLLNHEGCEEIKDSHRRAVTAVLLENQEKFLREQSSFEQGGMLTEQPTNAVGSNGFQGDATAAGPVAGFDPVLISLIRRSMPNLVAYDLAGVQPMSGPTGLIFAMRSRYTNQSGTEAFFDEADTAFSGQDAGFDLSNGFADGDAGIGTTIQRGDNPSVLNPVGTATSSDFTVGGGMRKDDSESLDGTGSNAFNQMAFSIEKVTVTAKSRALKAEYSLELAQDLKAIHGLNAEAELANILSTEILAEINREVIRTIYKVAEQGAVANTATAGT
;
A
#
# COMPACT_ATOMS: atom_id res chain seq x y z
N MET A 1 52.42 48.62 -7.05
CA MET A 1 52.99 47.81 -8.15
C MET A 1 54.03 46.78 -7.67
N PHE A 2 54.71 46.97 -6.54
CA PHE A 2 55.67 45.95 -6.03
C PHE A 2 55.04 44.65 -5.48
N GLN A 3 53.76 44.66 -5.07
CA GLN A 3 53.08 43.45 -4.60
C GLN A 3 52.49 42.58 -5.73
N SER A 4 52.29 43.13 -6.94
CA SER A 4 51.68 42.37 -8.04
C SER A 4 52.64 41.37 -8.69
N GLU A 5 53.95 41.64 -8.71
CA GLU A 5 54.95 40.73 -9.29
C GLU A 5 55.09 39.45 -8.44
N GLN A 6 55.16 39.58 -7.11
CA GLN A 6 55.18 38.44 -6.19
C GLN A 6 53.90 37.59 -6.28
N LEU A 7 52.73 38.23 -6.45
CA LEU A 7 51.47 37.51 -6.64
C LEU A 7 51.40 36.81 -8.00
N GLN A 8 51.96 37.40 -9.05
CA GLN A 8 52.06 36.75 -10.36
C GLN A 8 53.00 35.54 -10.34
N GLU A 9 54.09 35.58 -9.57
CA GLU A 9 54.98 34.43 -9.36
C GLU A 9 54.29 33.31 -8.57
N LYS A 10 53.64 33.66 -7.45
CA LYS A 10 52.91 32.70 -6.60
C LYS A 10 51.82 31.96 -7.39
N TRP A 11 51.09 32.67 -8.24
CA TRP A 11 49.97 32.14 -9.01
C TRP A 11 50.36 31.76 -10.45
N ALA A 12 51.65 31.79 -10.82
CA ALA A 12 52.15 31.45 -12.16
C ALA A 12 51.70 30.08 -12.69
N PRO A 13 51.62 29.01 -11.86
CA PRO A 13 51.13 27.71 -12.33
C PRO A 13 49.67 27.72 -12.80
N LEU A 14 48.83 28.59 -12.22
CA LEU A 14 47.42 28.71 -12.59
C LEU A 14 47.20 29.75 -13.69
N LEU A 15 48.00 30.82 -13.70
CA LEU A 15 47.94 31.86 -14.73
C LEU A 15 48.46 31.37 -16.10
N ASN A 16 49.35 30.38 -16.11
CA ASN A 16 49.97 29.82 -17.32
C ASN A 16 49.55 28.35 -17.56
N HIS A 17 48.44 27.89 -16.98
CA HIS A 17 48.01 26.50 -17.13
C HIS A 17 47.68 26.17 -18.60
N GLU A 18 48.32 25.14 -19.16
CA GLU A 18 48.08 24.66 -20.53
C GLU A 18 46.66 24.07 -20.64
N GLY A 19 45.70 24.90 -21.06
CA GLY A 19 44.29 24.52 -21.20
C GLY A 19 43.32 25.70 -21.19
N CYS A 20 43.75 26.87 -20.72
CA CYS A 20 42.96 28.12 -20.76
C CYS A 20 43.56 29.12 -21.76
N GLU A 21 42.72 30.01 -22.31
CA GLU A 21 43.19 31.07 -23.21
C GLU A 21 44.20 31.99 -22.51
N GLU A 22 45.33 32.26 -23.17
CA GLU A 22 46.40 33.07 -22.58
C GLU A 22 45.94 34.51 -22.31
N ILE A 23 46.16 34.98 -21.07
CA ILE A 23 45.85 36.36 -20.69
C ILE A 23 46.91 37.29 -21.30
N LYS A 24 46.57 37.93 -22.42
CA LYS A 24 47.46 38.83 -23.19
C LYS A 24 47.74 40.19 -22.52
N ASP A 25 46.86 40.67 -21.66
CA ASP A 25 46.95 41.99 -21.01
C ASP A 25 47.58 41.87 -19.61
N SER A 26 48.69 42.59 -19.39
CA SER A 26 49.43 42.59 -18.13
C SER A 26 48.63 43.16 -16.95
N HIS A 27 47.74 44.12 -17.20
CA HIS A 27 46.88 44.67 -16.16
C HIS A 27 45.80 43.66 -15.74
N ARG A 28 45.19 42.97 -16.70
CA ARG A 28 44.24 41.88 -16.41
C ARG A 28 44.93 40.75 -15.65
N ARG A 29 46.14 40.38 -16.03
CA ARG A 29 46.93 39.35 -15.33
C ARG A 29 47.18 39.73 -13.87
N ALA A 30 47.50 40.99 -13.59
CA ALA A 30 47.67 41.49 -12.22
C ALA A 30 46.35 41.48 -11.42
N VAL A 31 45.23 41.90 -12.02
CA VAL A 31 43.91 41.90 -11.36
C VAL A 31 43.44 40.47 -11.07
N THR A 32 43.64 39.53 -11.99
CA THR A 32 43.32 38.11 -11.77
C THR A 32 44.15 37.50 -10.65
N ALA A 33 45.46 37.83 -10.57
CA ALA A 33 46.30 37.38 -9.46
C ALA A 33 45.84 37.93 -8.10
N VAL A 34 45.38 39.18 -8.05
CA VAL A 34 44.82 39.79 -6.84
C VAL A 34 43.47 39.16 -6.46
N LEU A 35 42.63 38.84 -7.43
CA LEU A 35 41.36 38.13 -7.19
C LEU A 35 41.60 36.73 -6.63
N LEU A 36 42.56 35.97 -7.19
CA LEU A 36 42.93 34.65 -6.68
C LEU A 36 43.48 34.72 -5.26
N GLU A 37 44.31 35.73 -4.96
CA GLU A 37 44.81 35.97 -3.60
C GLU A 37 43.68 36.31 -2.62
N ASN A 38 42.73 37.15 -3.03
CA ASN A 38 41.57 37.50 -2.21
C ASN A 38 40.64 36.30 -2.01
N GLN A 39 40.52 35.43 -3.01
CA GLN A 39 39.73 34.20 -2.95
C GLN A 39 40.38 33.16 -2.03
N GLU A 40 41.71 33.01 -2.07
CA GLU A 40 42.45 32.19 -1.11
C GLU A 40 42.33 32.74 0.31
N LYS A 41 42.48 34.06 0.50
CA LYS A 41 42.30 34.69 1.81
C LYS A 41 40.89 34.53 2.35
N PHE A 42 39.88 34.72 1.50
CA PHE A 42 38.48 34.50 1.85
C PHE A 42 38.22 33.04 2.25
N LEU A 43 38.72 32.06 1.49
CA LEU A 43 38.59 30.64 1.82
C LEU A 43 39.33 30.27 3.12
N ARG A 44 40.51 30.88 3.37
CA ARG A 44 41.22 30.72 4.65
C ARG A 44 40.46 31.37 5.82
N GLU A 45 39.90 32.55 5.65
CA GLU A 45 39.09 33.24 6.66
C GLU A 45 37.76 32.54 6.92
N GLN A 46 37.13 31.97 5.89
CA GLN A 46 35.96 31.13 6.03
C GLN A 46 36.30 29.85 6.81
N SER A 47 37.42 29.19 6.50
CA SER A 47 37.89 28.00 7.22
C SER A 47 38.22 28.29 8.69
N SER A 48 38.76 29.48 9.00
CA SER A 48 39.02 29.88 10.39
C SER A 48 37.74 30.25 11.14
N PHE A 49 36.74 30.80 10.46
CA PHE A 49 35.42 31.09 11.04
C PHE A 49 34.61 29.80 11.30
N GLU A 50 34.70 28.80 10.44
CA GLU A 50 34.06 27.49 10.63
C GLU A 50 34.74 26.64 11.72
N GLN A 51 36.06 26.79 11.91
CA GLN A 51 36.85 25.90 12.77
C GLN A 51 37.32 26.52 14.10
N GLY A 52 37.13 27.82 14.36
CA GLY A 52 37.58 28.40 15.64
C GLY A 52 37.12 29.80 15.98
N GLY A 53 36.07 29.90 16.80
CA GLY A 53 36.12 30.82 17.95
C GLY A 53 34.93 31.76 18.17
N MET A 54 34.00 31.33 19.03
CA MET A 54 33.25 32.24 19.91
C MET A 54 33.12 31.67 21.34
N LEU A 55 34.17 31.10 21.95
CA LEU A 55 34.27 30.95 23.41
C LEU A 55 35.74 30.91 23.87
N THR A 56 36.14 31.94 24.61
CA THR A 56 37.40 32.06 25.33
C THR A 56 37.44 31.16 26.57
N GLU A 57 37.72 29.87 26.39
CA GLU A 57 38.36 29.02 27.42
C GLU A 57 39.29 28.04 26.71
N GLN A 58 40.60 28.14 26.99
CA GLN A 58 41.63 27.31 26.36
C GLN A 58 41.94 26.09 27.25
N PRO A 59 41.56 24.85 26.87
CA PRO A 59 42.14 23.66 27.45
C PRO A 59 43.52 23.41 26.82
N THR A 60 44.52 23.08 27.64
CA THR A 60 45.91 22.85 27.22
C THR A 60 46.12 21.59 26.35
N ASN A 61 45.05 20.89 25.98
CA ASN A 61 45.03 19.82 24.97
C ASN A 61 43.75 19.94 24.13
N ALA A 62 43.81 20.69 23.03
CA ALA A 62 42.76 20.69 22.02
C ALA A 62 43.11 19.64 20.95
N VAL A 63 42.36 18.52 20.95
CA VAL A 63 42.29 17.63 19.80
C VAL A 63 41.43 18.34 18.75
N GLY A 64 42.07 18.85 17.71
CA GLY A 64 41.38 19.30 16.51
C GLY A 64 40.67 18.12 15.84
N SER A 65 39.49 18.42 15.26
CA SER A 65 38.54 17.49 14.63
C SER A 65 39.18 16.22 14.03
N ASN A 66 39.06 15.09 14.73
CA ASN A 66 39.29 13.70 14.30
C ASN A 66 40.20 13.50 13.05
N GLY A 67 41.46 13.08 13.13
CA GLY A 67 42.26 12.57 14.24
C GLY A 67 43.58 11.94 13.74
N PHE A 68 44.51 11.69 14.67
CA PHE A 68 45.74 10.93 14.46
C PHE A 68 45.58 9.54 15.11
N GLN A 69 45.84 8.44 14.39
CA GLN A 69 45.82 7.09 14.98
C GLN A 69 47.22 6.62 15.38
N GLY A 70 47.30 6.11 16.61
CA GLY A 70 48.26 5.07 17.03
C GLY A 70 49.69 5.49 17.36
N ASP A 71 50.38 6.26 16.50
CA ASP A 71 51.85 6.36 16.59
C ASP A 71 52.46 7.71 16.11
N ALA A 72 52.00 8.85 16.65
CA ALA A 72 52.43 10.19 16.21
C ALA A 72 53.72 10.65 16.88
N THR A 73 54.79 10.81 16.11
CA THR A 73 55.98 11.55 16.54
C THR A 73 56.07 12.92 15.85
N ALA A 74 56.69 13.86 16.56
CA ALA A 74 56.57 15.31 16.48
C ALA A 74 57.12 15.97 15.19
N ALA A 75 56.22 16.37 14.29
CA ALA A 75 56.42 17.57 13.46
C ALA A 75 55.09 18.09 12.87
N GLY A 76 54.23 18.63 13.74
CA GLY A 76 53.21 19.64 13.39
C GLY A 76 51.81 19.12 12.97
N PRO A 77 50.72 19.85 13.29
CA PRO A 77 49.38 19.51 12.82
C PRO A 77 49.27 19.85 11.33
N VAL A 78 49.28 18.82 10.48
CA VAL A 78 48.90 18.93 9.07
C VAL A 78 47.37 19.01 9.02
N ALA A 79 46.83 19.98 8.27
CA ALA A 79 45.40 20.14 8.05
C ALA A 79 44.77 18.79 7.65
N GLY A 80 43.78 18.33 8.40
CA GLY A 80 43.05 17.10 8.09
C GLY A 80 42.44 17.19 6.70
N PHE A 81 42.49 16.09 5.94
CA PHE A 81 41.85 16.01 4.64
C PHE A 81 40.34 16.24 4.79
N ASP A 82 39.76 16.97 3.84
CA ASP A 82 38.31 17.14 3.73
C ASP A 82 37.69 15.76 3.46
N PRO A 83 36.76 15.27 4.30
CA PRO A 83 36.21 13.94 4.16
C PRO A 83 35.50 13.77 2.81
N VAL A 84 35.78 12.68 2.10
CA VAL A 84 35.05 12.32 0.87
C VAL A 84 33.62 11.95 1.24
N LEU A 85 32.66 12.74 0.77
CA LEU A 85 31.24 12.49 1.00
C LEU A 85 30.84 11.14 0.37
N ILE A 86 30.29 10.25 1.20
CA ILE A 86 29.66 9.01 0.75
C ILE A 86 28.29 9.37 0.15
N SER A 87 27.94 8.75 -0.99
CA SER A 87 26.67 9.00 -1.66
C SER A 87 25.46 8.66 -0.78
N LEU A 88 24.36 9.39 -0.94
CA LEU A 88 23.11 9.08 -0.23
C LEU A 88 22.53 7.75 -0.70
N ILE A 89 22.14 6.92 0.27
CA ILE A 89 21.42 5.67 0.02
C ILE A 89 19.92 5.92 0.18
N ARG A 90 19.13 5.43 -0.77
CA ARG A 90 17.65 5.47 -0.69
C ARG A 90 17.12 4.20 -0.05
N ARG A 91 16.05 4.33 0.73
CA ARG A 91 15.31 3.16 1.22
C ARG A 91 14.55 2.51 0.07
N SER A 92 14.55 1.18 -0.02
CA SER A 92 13.79 0.44 -1.03
C SER A 92 12.28 0.61 -0.81
N MET A 93 11.54 0.82 -1.91
CA MET A 93 10.08 0.82 -1.88
C MET A 93 9.55 -0.59 -1.61
N PRO A 94 8.48 -0.76 -0.79
CA PRO A 94 7.89 -2.05 -0.52
C PRO A 94 7.13 -2.60 -1.74
N ASN A 95 7.05 -3.92 -1.85
CA ASN A 95 6.26 -4.57 -2.89
C ASN A 95 4.74 -4.40 -2.63
N LEU A 96 4.00 -4.17 -3.70
CA LEU A 96 2.57 -3.88 -3.68
C LEU A 96 1.78 -5.06 -4.25
N VAL A 97 0.84 -5.65 -3.47
CA VAL A 97 0.05 -6.81 -3.90
C VAL A 97 -1.45 -6.57 -4.11
N ALA A 98 -2.02 -5.41 -3.74
CA ALA A 98 -3.49 -5.22 -3.74
C ALA A 98 -4.19 -5.54 -5.07
N TYR A 99 -3.58 -5.25 -6.21
CA TYR A 99 -4.18 -5.50 -7.53
C TYR A 99 -4.18 -6.97 -7.95
N ASP A 100 -3.43 -7.82 -7.26
CA ASP A 100 -3.46 -9.27 -7.47
C ASP A 100 -4.59 -9.93 -6.66
N LEU A 101 -5.01 -9.30 -5.56
CA LEU A 101 -6.05 -9.84 -4.67
C LEU A 101 -7.46 -9.39 -5.03
N ALA A 102 -7.63 -8.29 -5.76
CA ALA A 102 -8.94 -7.69 -6.02
C ALA A 102 -9.17 -7.43 -7.52
N GLY A 103 -10.39 -7.70 -7.99
CA GLY A 103 -10.83 -7.29 -9.33
C GLY A 103 -10.92 -5.77 -9.45
N VAL A 104 -10.45 -5.23 -10.57
CA VAL A 104 -10.48 -3.78 -10.84
C VAL A 104 -11.38 -3.50 -12.03
N GLN A 105 -12.32 -2.58 -11.85
CA GLN A 105 -13.12 -2.02 -12.93
C GLN A 105 -12.87 -0.51 -13.02
N PRO A 106 -12.23 -0.01 -14.10
CA PRO A 106 -11.99 1.42 -14.26
C PRO A 106 -13.32 2.18 -14.41
N MET A 107 -13.41 3.35 -13.78
CA MET A 107 -14.60 4.21 -13.81
C MET A 107 -14.38 5.40 -14.77
N SER A 108 -15.32 5.61 -15.71
CA SER A 108 -15.31 6.79 -16.60
C SER A 108 -16.04 8.01 -16.01
N GLY A 109 -16.78 7.84 -14.92
CA GLY A 109 -17.53 8.90 -14.24
C GLY A 109 -17.37 8.81 -12.71
N PRO A 110 -17.74 9.87 -11.96
CA PRO A 110 -17.55 9.92 -10.50
C PRO A 110 -18.45 8.96 -9.72
N THR A 111 -19.54 8.50 -10.33
CA THR A 111 -20.46 7.52 -9.77
C THR A 111 -20.72 6.41 -10.78
N GLY A 112 -20.89 5.18 -10.29
CA GLY A 112 -21.23 4.00 -11.06
C GLY A 112 -22.40 3.25 -10.43
N LEU A 113 -23.11 2.47 -11.25
CA LEU A 113 -24.16 1.57 -10.80
C LEU A 113 -23.73 0.13 -11.07
N ILE A 114 -23.87 -0.71 -10.07
CA ILE A 114 -23.70 -2.16 -10.18
C ILE A 114 -25.08 -2.78 -10.11
N PHE A 115 -25.40 -3.63 -11.09
CA PHE A 115 -26.63 -4.40 -11.12
C PHE A 115 -26.32 -5.86 -10.83
N ALA A 116 -27.13 -6.49 -9.99
CA ALA A 116 -27.04 -7.91 -9.67
C ALA A 116 -28.41 -8.57 -9.93
N MET A 117 -28.41 -9.69 -10.65
CA MET A 117 -29.59 -10.51 -10.82
C MET A 117 -29.52 -11.67 -9.83
N ARG A 118 -30.54 -11.82 -8.98
CA ARG A 118 -30.65 -12.94 -8.03
C ARG A 118 -31.83 -13.82 -8.39
N SER A 119 -31.63 -15.14 -8.37
CA SER A 119 -32.70 -16.13 -8.50
C SER A 119 -33.36 -16.35 -7.14
N ARG A 120 -34.69 -16.36 -7.08
CA ARG A 120 -35.47 -16.35 -5.84
C ARG A 120 -36.54 -17.44 -5.89
N TYR A 121 -36.75 -18.15 -4.78
CA TYR A 121 -37.86 -19.08 -4.62
C TYR A 121 -39.18 -18.34 -4.39
N THR A 122 -40.28 -18.92 -4.88
CA THR A 122 -41.67 -18.45 -4.75
C THR A 122 -42.00 -17.12 -5.44
N ASN A 123 -41.25 -16.05 -5.17
CA ASN A 123 -41.47 -14.72 -5.72
C ASN A 123 -40.19 -13.86 -5.62
N GLN A 124 -40.25 -12.61 -6.11
CA GLN A 124 -39.10 -11.69 -6.15
C GLN A 124 -38.53 -11.29 -4.76
N SER A 125 -39.26 -11.55 -3.69
CA SER A 125 -38.86 -11.27 -2.30
C SER A 125 -38.54 -12.53 -1.49
N GLY A 126 -38.59 -13.72 -2.10
CA GLY A 126 -38.30 -14.98 -1.43
C GLY A 126 -36.81 -15.22 -1.16
N THR A 127 -36.50 -16.41 -0.65
CA THR A 127 -35.13 -16.85 -0.40
C THR A 127 -34.36 -16.99 -1.72
N GLU A 128 -33.07 -16.63 -1.72
CA GLU A 128 -32.21 -16.75 -2.91
C GLU A 128 -31.82 -18.20 -3.17
N ALA A 129 -31.90 -18.66 -4.41
CA ALA A 129 -31.74 -20.07 -4.75
C ALA A 129 -30.28 -20.54 -4.94
N PHE A 130 -29.36 -19.63 -5.26
CA PHE A 130 -27.95 -19.95 -5.58
C PHE A 130 -26.94 -19.30 -4.63
N PHE A 131 -27.36 -18.94 -3.42
CA PHE A 131 -26.47 -18.38 -2.41
C PHE A 131 -26.13 -19.42 -1.33
N ASP A 132 -27.14 -19.99 -0.69
CA ASP A 132 -26.99 -21.05 0.31
C ASP A 132 -27.15 -22.44 -0.32
N GLU A 133 -27.27 -23.48 0.52
CA GLU A 133 -27.63 -24.82 0.08
C GLU A 133 -28.98 -24.82 -0.64
N ALA A 134 -29.06 -25.57 -1.75
CA ALA A 134 -30.28 -25.67 -2.53
C ALA A 134 -31.37 -26.42 -1.73
N ASP A 135 -32.59 -25.89 -1.74
CA ASP A 135 -33.73 -26.55 -1.11
C ASP A 135 -34.11 -27.82 -1.89
N THR A 136 -33.87 -28.96 -1.26
CA THR A 136 -34.14 -30.31 -1.78
C THR A 136 -35.62 -30.68 -1.77
N ALA A 137 -36.47 -29.98 -0.99
CA ALA A 137 -37.90 -30.24 -0.93
C ALA A 137 -38.69 -29.39 -1.95
N PHE A 138 -38.16 -28.24 -2.37
CA PHE A 138 -38.90 -27.24 -3.15
C PHE A 138 -39.56 -27.78 -4.43
N SER A 139 -38.85 -28.59 -5.22
CA SER A 139 -39.40 -29.17 -6.46
C SER A 139 -40.14 -30.50 -6.24
N GLY A 140 -39.96 -31.12 -5.07
CA GLY A 140 -40.62 -32.35 -4.66
C GLY A 140 -41.95 -32.12 -3.94
N GLN A 141 -42.34 -30.87 -3.73
CA GLN A 141 -43.56 -30.44 -3.06
C GLN A 141 -44.41 -29.56 -4.00
N ASP A 142 -45.70 -29.50 -3.71
CA ASP A 142 -46.59 -28.50 -4.27
C ASP A 142 -46.46 -27.17 -3.49
N ALA A 143 -47.21 -26.15 -3.89
CA ALA A 143 -47.22 -24.85 -3.21
C ALA A 143 -47.74 -24.94 -1.75
N GLY A 144 -48.51 -25.98 -1.43
CA GLY A 144 -49.02 -26.27 -0.09
C GLY A 144 -47.97 -26.85 0.86
N PHE A 145 -46.89 -27.46 0.35
CA PHE A 145 -45.89 -28.18 1.13
C PHE A 145 -46.52 -29.24 2.07
N ASP A 146 -47.54 -29.95 1.59
CA ASP A 146 -48.31 -30.93 2.37
C ASP A 146 -48.19 -32.38 1.85
N LEU A 147 -47.38 -32.61 0.82
CA LEU A 147 -47.14 -33.91 0.22
C LEU A 147 -46.21 -34.75 1.09
N SER A 148 -46.79 -35.47 2.06
CA SER A 148 -46.06 -36.31 3.03
C SER A 148 -46.10 -37.81 2.73
N ASN A 149 -46.91 -38.22 1.76
CA ASN A 149 -47.05 -39.63 1.41
C ASN A 149 -45.82 -40.14 0.64
N GLY A 150 -45.33 -41.32 1.02
CA GLY A 150 -44.19 -41.99 0.35
C GLY A 150 -42.82 -41.44 0.70
N PHE A 151 -42.71 -40.66 1.77
CA PHE A 151 -41.44 -40.36 2.42
C PHE A 151 -40.73 -41.65 2.85
N ALA A 152 -39.40 -41.67 2.68
CA ALA A 152 -38.60 -42.86 2.96
C ALA A 152 -38.50 -43.12 4.47
N ASP A 153 -38.20 -42.09 5.26
CA ASP A 153 -38.16 -42.13 6.72
C ASP A 153 -38.20 -40.70 7.31
N GLY A 154 -39.41 -40.16 7.44
CA GLY A 154 -39.61 -38.79 7.92
C GLY A 154 -39.14 -38.55 9.36
N ASP A 155 -39.19 -39.58 10.22
CA ASP A 155 -38.72 -39.51 11.61
C ASP A 155 -37.18 -39.44 11.68
N ALA A 156 -36.49 -40.07 10.72
CA ALA A 156 -35.05 -39.91 10.53
C ALA A 156 -34.66 -38.64 9.75
N GLY A 157 -35.62 -37.78 9.41
CA GLY A 157 -35.38 -36.56 8.63
C GLY A 157 -35.15 -36.81 7.13
N ILE A 158 -35.49 -37.99 6.62
CA ILE A 158 -35.27 -38.40 5.23
C ILE A 158 -36.58 -38.41 4.45
N GLY A 159 -36.70 -37.46 3.52
CA GLY A 159 -37.94 -37.23 2.79
C GLY A 159 -38.90 -36.45 3.69
N THR A 160 -38.72 -35.15 3.77
CA THR A 160 -39.59 -34.24 4.52
C THR A 160 -40.22 -33.22 3.59
N THR A 161 -41.29 -32.53 4.04
CA THR A 161 -41.91 -31.44 3.27
C THR A 161 -41.06 -30.17 3.28
N ILE A 162 -40.15 -30.03 4.25
CA ILE A 162 -39.27 -28.86 4.41
C ILE A 162 -37.86 -29.34 4.73
N GLN A 163 -36.85 -28.79 4.05
CA GLN A 163 -35.44 -28.94 4.43
C GLN A 163 -35.08 -28.04 5.62
N ARG A 164 -34.32 -28.58 6.58
CA ARG A 164 -33.89 -27.87 7.79
C ARG A 164 -32.44 -28.22 8.12
N GLY A 165 -31.78 -27.26 8.76
CA GLY A 165 -30.44 -27.43 9.33
C GLY A 165 -29.34 -27.09 8.35
N ASP A 166 -28.51 -26.13 8.71
CA ASP A 166 -27.40 -25.66 7.86
C ASP A 166 -26.07 -26.35 8.20
N ASN A 167 -26.06 -27.22 9.23
CA ASN A 167 -24.85 -27.84 9.75
C ASN A 167 -25.09 -29.29 10.19
N PRO A 168 -24.37 -30.29 9.63
CA PRO A 168 -24.54 -31.69 9.98
C PRO A 168 -24.11 -32.03 11.43
N SER A 169 -23.45 -31.11 12.15
CA SER A 169 -23.04 -31.30 13.55
C SER A 169 -24.20 -31.54 14.52
N VAL A 170 -25.41 -31.09 14.15
CA VAL A 170 -26.63 -31.29 14.94
C VAL A 170 -27.02 -32.78 15.02
N LEU A 171 -26.48 -33.61 14.12
CA LEU A 171 -26.64 -35.07 14.12
C LEU A 171 -25.60 -35.80 14.99
N ASN A 172 -24.62 -35.09 15.58
CA ASN A 172 -23.62 -35.70 16.45
C ASN A 172 -24.31 -36.31 17.67
N PRO A 173 -24.09 -37.60 18.03
CA PRO A 173 -24.82 -38.28 19.10
C PRO A 173 -24.49 -37.74 20.50
N VAL A 174 -25.04 -36.57 20.81
CA VAL A 174 -25.16 -35.99 22.15
C VAL A 174 -26.61 -36.10 22.59
N GLY A 175 -26.89 -36.07 23.90
CA GLY A 175 -28.26 -36.30 24.43
C GLY A 175 -29.33 -35.30 23.98
N THR A 176 -28.96 -34.25 23.25
CA THR A 176 -29.85 -33.23 22.67
C THR A 176 -29.97 -33.31 21.15
N ALA A 177 -29.31 -34.27 20.49
CA ALA A 177 -29.33 -34.40 19.04
C ALA A 177 -30.61 -35.10 18.55
N THR A 178 -31.24 -34.53 17.53
CA THR A 178 -32.46 -35.05 16.90
C THR A 178 -32.30 -35.07 15.38
N SER A 179 -32.65 -36.18 14.73
CA SER A 179 -32.55 -36.33 13.27
C SER A 179 -33.47 -35.37 12.51
N SER A 180 -34.54 -34.88 13.15
CA SER A 180 -35.44 -33.85 12.62
C SER A 180 -34.82 -32.44 12.53
N ASP A 181 -33.61 -32.25 13.06
CA ASP A 181 -32.93 -30.94 13.05
C ASP A 181 -32.04 -30.77 11.81
N PHE A 182 -31.80 -31.86 11.07
CA PHE A 182 -31.10 -31.86 9.79
C PHE A 182 -31.87 -32.74 8.79
N THR A 183 -32.78 -32.13 8.04
CA THR A 183 -33.75 -32.86 7.20
C THR A 183 -33.51 -32.62 5.73
N VAL A 184 -33.78 -33.64 4.92
CA VAL A 184 -33.70 -33.58 3.45
C VAL A 184 -35.07 -33.79 2.82
N GLY A 185 -35.35 -33.00 1.79
CA GLY A 185 -36.57 -33.09 1.00
C GLY A 185 -36.69 -34.41 0.24
N GLY A 186 -37.92 -34.90 0.11
CA GLY A 186 -38.26 -36.08 -0.69
C GLY A 186 -38.73 -35.70 -2.08
N GLY A 187 -38.55 -36.60 -3.05
CA GLY A 187 -39.18 -36.46 -4.36
C GLY A 187 -40.71 -36.61 -4.27
N MET A 188 -41.43 -35.90 -5.13
CA MET A 188 -42.88 -36.02 -5.25
C MET A 188 -43.26 -37.40 -5.79
N ARG A 189 -44.33 -38.00 -5.27
CA ARG A 189 -44.89 -39.22 -5.88
C ARG A 189 -45.57 -38.88 -7.21
N LYS A 190 -45.64 -39.88 -8.08
CA LYS A 190 -46.17 -39.70 -9.44
C LYS A 190 -47.66 -39.32 -9.45
N ASP A 191 -48.45 -39.88 -8.54
CA ASP A 191 -49.87 -39.56 -8.38
C ASP A 191 -50.09 -38.11 -7.96
N ASP A 192 -49.31 -37.61 -7.00
CA ASP A 192 -49.36 -36.20 -6.59
C ASP A 192 -48.87 -35.28 -7.72
N SER A 193 -47.80 -35.68 -8.44
CA SER A 193 -47.27 -34.93 -9.59
C SER A 193 -48.25 -34.84 -10.76
N GLU A 194 -49.08 -35.87 -10.98
CA GLU A 194 -50.15 -35.85 -11.99
C GLU A 194 -51.36 -35.00 -11.54
N SER A 195 -51.48 -34.75 -10.23
CA SER A 195 -52.55 -33.94 -9.64
C SER A 195 -52.18 -32.46 -9.47
N LEU A 196 -50.93 -32.07 -9.73
CA LEU A 196 -50.51 -30.67 -9.68
C LEU A 196 -51.32 -29.84 -10.67
N ASP A 197 -51.83 -28.72 -10.19
CA ASP A 197 -52.56 -27.74 -10.96
C ASP A 197 -51.83 -26.38 -10.96
N GLY A 198 -52.46 -25.34 -11.48
CA GLY A 198 -51.88 -24.00 -11.51
C GLY A 198 -52.33 -23.10 -10.37
N THR A 199 -53.08 -23.59 -9.39
CA THR A 199 -53.88 -22.75 -8.47
C THR A 199 -54.06 -23.36 -7.08
N GLY A 200 -53.87 -22.57 -6.03
CA GLY A 200 -54.11 -23.05 -4.66
C GLY A 200 -52.97 -23.93 -4.13
N SER A 201 -53.28 -24.89 -3.27
CA SER A 201 -52.26 -25.73 -2.61
C SER A 201 -51.54 -26.65 -3.60
N ASN A 202 -52.28 -27.25 -4.53
CA ASN A 202 -51.75 -28.16 -5.56
C ASN A 202 -50.98 -27.42 -6.68
N ALA A 203 -50.74 -26.11 -6.54
CA ALA A 203 -50.03 -25.35 -7.54
C ALA A 203 -48.56 -25.78 -7.64
N PHE A 204 -47.98 -25.68 -8.84
CA PHE A 204 -46.53 -25.80 -8.99
C PHE A 204 -45.78 -24.73 -8.18
N ASN A 205 -44.71 -25.14 -7.50
CA ASN A 205 -43.76 -24.22 -6.93
C ASN A 205 -43.04 -23.42 -8.02
N GLN A 206 -42.93 -22.10 -7.82
CA GLN A 206 -42.43 -21.16 -8.83
C GLN A 206 -41.12 -20.51 -8.41
N MET A 207 -40.29 -20.17 -9.39
CA MET A 207 -39.08 -19.37 -9.17
C MET A 207 -39.20 -18.03 -9.88
N ALA A 208 -38.59 -17.01 -9.30
CA ALA A 208 -38.52 -15.65 -9.83
C ALA A 208 -37.07 -15.18 -9.90
N PHE A 209 -36.85 -14.03 -10.53
CA PHE A 209 -35.59 -13.30 -10.42
C PHE A 209 -35.84 -11.87 -9.96
N SER A 210 -34.92 -11.33 -9.18
CA SER A 210 -34.90 -9.92 -8.76
C SER A 210 -33.65 -9.24 -9.30
N ILE A 211 -33.78 -7.99 -9.78
CA ILE A 211 -32.65 -7.16 -10.18
C ILE A 211 -32.43 -6.11 -9.10
N GLU A 212 -31.28 -6.18 -8.44
CA GLU A 212 -30.87 -5.24 -7.42
C GLU A 212 -29.85 -4.26 -7.98
N LYS A 213 -29.80 -3.05 -7.39
CA LYS A 213 -28.84 -2.02 -7.77
C LYS A 213 -28.07 -1.51 -6.57
N VAL A 214 -26.77 -1.32 -6.74
CA VAL A 214 -25.88 -0.69 -5.77
C VAL A 214 -25.16 0.47 -6.44
N THR A 215 -25.15 1.62 -5.78
CA THR A 215 -24.41 2.81 -6.22
C THR A 215 -23.00 2.79 -5.64
N VAL A 216 -21.98 3.02 -6.47
CA VAL A 216 -20.59 3.21 -6.04
C VAL A 216 -20.16 4.63 -6.39
N THR A 217 -19.55 5.32 -5.43
CA THR A 217 -19.08 6.71 -5.59
C THR A 217 -17.59 6.79 -5.33
N ALA A 218 -16.85 7.43 -6.24
CA ALA A 218 -15.41 7.60 -6.11
C ALA A 218 -15.06 8.55 -4.95
N LYS A 219 -13.97 8.25 -4.25
CA LYS A 219 -13.38 9.11 -3.21
C LYS A 219 -11.97 9.53 -3.63
N SER A 220 -11.57 10.74 -3.27
CA SER A 220 -10.28 11.32 -3.64
C SER A 220 -9.25 11.25 -2.50
N ARG A 221 -7.97 11.29 -2.89
CA ARG A 221 -6.79 11.40 -2.02
C ARG A 221 -5.87 12.47 -2.61
N ALA A 222 -5.26 13.28 -1.76
CA ALA A 222 -4.32 14.30 -2.19
C ALA A 222 -3.24 14.50 -1.11
N LEU A 223 -1.99 14.60 -1.54
CA LEU A 223 -0.85 14.97 -0.70
C LEU A 223 -0.16 16.20 -1.32
N LYS A 224 0.44 17.03 -0.47
CA LYS A 224 1.20 18.21 -0.86
C LYS A 224 2.59 18.14 -0.23
N ALA A 225 3.61 18.42 -1.03
CA ALA A 225 4.95 18.72 -0.55
C ALA A 225 5.28 20.17 -0.90
N GLU A 226 6.01 20.82 -0.01
CA GLU A 226 6.58 22.14 -0.23
C GLU A 226 8.10 22.03 -0.05
N TYR A 227 8.86 22.78 -0.85
CA TYR A 227 10.30 22.87 -0.71
C TYR A 227 10.76 24.32 -0.88
N SER A 228 11.84 24.68 -0.19
CA SER A 228 12.49 25.98 -0.36
C SER A 228 13.41 25.94 -1.57
N LEU A 229 13.50 27.06 -2.30
CA LEU A 229 14.47 27.21 -3.39
C LEU A 229 15.90 27.06 -2.88
N GLU A 230 16.20 27.53 -1.66
CA GLU A 230 17.51 27.40 -1.04
C GLU A 230 17.87 25.92 -0.82
N LEU A 231 16.91 25.13 -0.34
CA LEU A 231 17.08 23.69 -0.12
C LEU A 231 17.27 22.94 -1.44
N ALA A 232 16.54 23.32 -2.50
CA ALA A 232 16.68 22.71 -3.80
C ALA A 232 18.04 23.01 -4.45
N GLN A 233 18.55 24.22 -4.24
CA GLN A 233 19.88 24.61 -4.70
C GLN A 233 20.98 23.85 -3.96
N ASP A 234 20.85 23.74 -2.63
CA ASP A 234 21.80 23.00 -1.79
C ASP A 234 21.83 21.50 -2.14
N LEU A 235 20.67 20.86 -2.26
CA LEU A 235 20.54 19.46 -2.69
C LEU A 235 21.14 19.20 -4.08
N LYS A 236 21.00 20.15 -4.99
CA LYS A 236 21.56 20.04 -6.34
C LYS A 236 23.07 20.24 -6.33
N ALA A 237 23.59 21.18 -5.54
CA ALA A 237 25.00 21.50 -5.47
C ALA A 237 25.82 20.44 -4.74
N ILE A 238 25.30 19.89 -3.64
CA ILE A 238 26.02 18.90 -2.82
C ILE A 238 25.76 17.47 -3.31
N HIS A 239 24.50 17.12 -3.61
CA HIS A 239 24.10 15.73 -3.86
C HIS A 239 23.76 15.43 -5.32
N GLY A 240 23.74 16.44 -6.20
CA GLY A 240 23.35 16.27 -7.60
C GLY A 240 21.87 15.87 -7.80
N LEU A 241 21.04 16.04 -6.77
CA LEU A 241 19.65 15.59 -6.76
C LEU A 241 18.70 16.73 -7.16
N ASN A 242 17.60 16.37 -7.82
CA ASN A 242 16.50 17.29 -8.10
C ASN A 242 15.41 17.12 -7.02
N ALA A 243 15.28 18.11 -6.13
CA ALA A 243 14.34 18.08 -5.01
C ALA A 243 12.87 17.90 -5.46
N GLU A 244 12.47 18.49 -6.59
CA GLU A 244 11.10 18.40 -7.10
C GLU A 244 10.77 16.98 -7.56
N ALA A 245 11.67 16.37 -8.32
CA ALA A 245 11.50 15.00 -8.81
C ALA A 245 11.46 13.98 -7.67
N GLU A 246 12.32 14.15 -6.66
CA GLU A 246 12.34 13.28 -5.48
C GLU A 246 11.05 13.38 -4.66
N LEU A 247 10.56 14.60 -4.42
CA LEU A 247 9.31 14.80 -3.70
C LEU A 247 8.11 14.24 -4.47
N ALA A 248 8.04 14.46 -5.79
CA ALA A 248 6.97 13.89 -6.63
C ALA A 248 6.94 12.36 -6.56
N ASN A 249 8.13 11.72 -6.61
CA ASN A 249 8.25 10.28 -6.48
C ASN A 249 7.82 9.77 -5.09
N ILE A 250 8.21 10.45 -4.01
CA ILE A 250 7.78 10.10 -2.64
C ILE A 250 6.26 10.19 -2.53
N LEU A 251 5.65 11.29 -2.98
CA LEU A 251 4.20 11.49 -2.89
C LEU A 251 3.42 10.44 -3.70
N SER A 252 3.85 10.16 -4.93
CA SER A 252 3.20 9.17 -5.80
C SER A 252 3.25 7.77 -5.17
N THR A 253 4.42 7.39 -4.66
CA THR A 253 4.61 6.06 -4.07
C THR A 253 3.92 5.90 -2.72
N GLU A 254 3.83 6.96 -1.92
CA GLU A 254 3.04 6.96 -0.68
C GLU A 254 1.54 6.79 -0.97
N ILE A 255 0.98 7.52 -1.95
CA ILE A 255 -0.44 7.36 -2.32
C ILE A 255 -0.73 5.93 -2.79
N LEU A 256 0.16 5.33 -3.58
CA LEU A 256 0.00 3.94 -4.01
C LEU A 256 0.07 2.96 -2.83
N ALA A 257 0.99 3.19 -1.89
CA ALA A 257 1.10 2.37 -0.68
C ALA A 257 -0.14 2.50 0.22
N GLU A 258 -0.69 3.70 0.37
CA GLU A 258 -1.93 3.94 1.11
C GLU A 258 -3.12 3.20 0.49
N ILE A 259 -3.33 3.34 -0.82
CA ILE A 259 -4.42 2.67 -1.54
C ILE A 259 -4.30 1.15 -1.37
N ASN A 260 -3.10 0.61 -1.54
CA ASN A 260 -2.86 -0.81 -1.39
C ASN A 260 -3.19 -1.29 0.04
N ARG A 261 -2.71 -0.57 1.05
CA ARG A 261 -2.98 -0.91 2.44
C ARG A 261 -4.46 -0.80 2.80
N GLU A 262 -5.18 0.16 2.21
CA GLU A 262 -6.63 0.27 2.37
C GLU A 262 -7.35 -0.96 1.84
N VAL A 263 -7.01 -1.43 0.63
CA VAL A 263 -7.61 -2.64 0.04
C VAL A 263 -7.39 -3.84 0.95
N ILE A 264 -6.15 -4.09 1.38
CA ILE A 264 -5.81 -5.20 2.27
C ILE A 264 -6.59 -5.10 3.59
N ARG A 265 -6.63 -3.92 4.23
CA ARG A 265 -7.38 -3.74 5.48
C ARG A 265 -8.89 -3.89 5.31
N THR A 266 -9.41 -3.54 4.14
CA THR A 266 -10.84 -3.72 3.83
C THR A 266 -11.16 -5.20 3.67
N ILE A 267 -10.31 -5.97 3.01
CA ILE A 267 -10.44 -7.43 2.92
C ILE A 267 -10.52 -8.04 4.31
N TYR A 268 -9.60 -7.69 5.22
CA TYR A 268 -9.64 -8.19 6.60
C TYR A 268 -10.89 -7.79 7.40
N LYS A 269 -11.57 -6.72 7.01
CA LYS A 269 -12.81 -6.29 7.68
C LYS A 269 -14.07 -6.95 7.11
N VAL A 270 -14.05 -7.30 5.84
CA VAL A 270 -15.20 -7.89 5.13
C VAL A 270 -15.14 -9.41 5.13
N ALA A 271 -13.96 -10.00 5.26
CA ALA A 271 -13.79 -11.44 5.36
C ALA A 271 -14.57 -12.03 6.54
N GLU A 272 -15.35 -13.07 6.26
CA GLU A 272 -16.02 -13.85 7.30
C GLU A 272 -15.01 -14.70 8.08
N GLN A 273 -15.35 -14.98 9.34
CA GLN A 273 -14.50 -15.80 10.20
C GLN A 273 -14.49 -17.24 9.68
N GLY A 274 -13.30 -17.74 9.34
CA GLY A 274 -13.12 -19.13 8.94
C GLY A 274 -13.20 -20.09 10.13
N ALA A 275 -13.57 -21.35 9.85
CA ALA A 275 -13.45 -22.46 10.82
C ALA A 275 -14.20 -22.26 12.15
N VAL A 276 -15.42 -21.69 12.10
CA VAL A 276 -16.30 -21.50 13.27
C VAL A 276 -17.10 -22.77 13.62
N ALA A 277 -17.45 -23.58 12.62
CA ALA A 277 -18.21 -24.82 12.80
C ALA A 277 -17.32 -26.06 12.60
N ASN A 278 -17.58 -27.12 13.37
CA ASN A 278 -16.93 -28.44 13.25
C ASN A 278 -15.40 -28.46 13.37
N THR A 279 -14.82 -27.55 14.15
CA THR A 279 -13.38 -27.52 14.42
C THR A 279 -13.09 -27.69 15.91
N ALA A 280 -12.01 -28.40 16.23
CA ALA A 280 -11.55 -28.56 17.62
C ALA A 280 -10.95 -27.27 18.20
N THR A 281 -10.63 -26.30 17.34
CA THR A 281 -10.16 -24.96 17.70
C THR A 281 -10.72 -24.00 16.66
N ALA A 282 -11.53 -23.03 17.11
CA ALA A 282 -12.10 -22.03 16.24
C ALA A 282 -10.99 -21.21 15.56
N GLY A 283 -11.12 -20.94 14.27
CA GLY A 283 -10.23 -20.02 13.55
C GLY A 283 -10.43 -18.61 14.07
N THR A 284 -9.37 -17.94 14.51
CA THR A 284 -9.40 -16.52 14.91
C THR A 284 -9.31 -15.60 13.70
#